data_AF-A0A343VRC0-F1
#
_entry.id   AF-A0A343VRC0-F1
#
_cell.length_a   1.000
_cell.length_b   1.000
_cell.length_c   1.000
_cell.angle_alpha   90.00
_cell.angle_beta   90.00
_cell.angle_gamma   90.00
#
_symmetry.space_group_name_H-M   'P 1'
#
loop_
_entity.id
_entity.type
_entity.pdbx_description
1 polymer ?
#
loop_
_entity_poly.entity_id
_entity_poly.type
_entity_poly.pdbx_seq_one_letter_code
_entity_poly.pdbx_strand_id
1 'polypeptide(L)'
;MYWGYTVGTIKSSQHREADTMNQLPAYYPHEPELLDQLAQVLSNISFDNIEAASEQLVNPAPCVLDDMGPDTISSEHRGYCINKLDSENRGEPRASKIGQPAIAEDANAHQRIHKLFGDSQIPHLQRAIVVGEEAGRGAWDAAMEAPQGAMVVDIDPIDGSSNYDSLGHGFSTNMCVYVKTAGGKNFRLVLSMVTGDHHCVVWQIGNKVFVRSRKGRFVQIDEPIAKVPRDGYIATVAAMAHHRARVAPLMETASDPSWSLPLYETGGRQFHDPAPAVYTMGGAPATIGLAICRISAAVTTSPQTIHDTAGVPALLALNLPMYDAEGPVDRVALMERFNQLDSPDSQNYTPIPPLVIGRDEKFVALIAERTFHSEPMDLVAVPRRPKFTVFGGGTA
;
A
#
# COMPACT_ATOMS: atom_id res chain seq x y z
N MET A 1 -4.08 -45.12 24.56
CA MET A 1 -3.70 -43.96 25.39
C MET A 1 -4.08 -42.73 24.59
N TYR A 2 -5.31 -42.25 24.77
CA TYR A 2 -5.91 -41.13 24.02
C TYR A 2 -5.74 -39.86 24.85
N TRP A 3 -5.11 -38.84 24.29
CA TRP A 3 -5.10 -37.49 24.87
C TRP A 3 -6.23 -36.69 24.21
N GLY A 4 -7.28 -36.40 25.00
CA GLY A 4 -8.35 -35.49 24.61
C GLY A 4 -7.94 -34.05 24.89
N TYR A 5 -8.08 -33.17 23.89
CA TYR A 5 -7.98 -31.74 24.09
C TYR A 5 -9.38 -31.16 24.35
N THR A 6 -9.54 -30.56 25.52
CA THR A 6 -10.72 -29.80 25.92
C THR A 6 -10.68 -28.45 25.20
N VAL A 7 -11.68 -28.17 24.36
CA VAL A 7 -11.89 -26.85 23.76
C VAL A 7 -12.39 -25.91 24.85
N GLY A 8 -11.47 -25.14 25.43
CA GLY A 8 -11.80 -24.02 26.31
C GLY A 8 -12.38 -22.88 25.49
N THR A 9 -13.60 -22.46 25.81
CA THR A 9 -14.23 -21.26 25.26
C THR A 9 -13.44 -20.04 25.72
N ILE A 10 -12.57 -19.50 24.86
CA ILE A 10 -11.89 -18.23 25.11
C ILE A 10 -12.94 -17.13 24.97
N LYS A 11 -13.37 -16.57 26.11
CA LYS A 11 -14.12 -15.30 26.11
C LYS A 11 -13.21 -14.22 25.52
N SER A 12 -13.68 -13.56 24.47
CA SER A 12 -13.01 -12.48 23.75
C SER A 12 -12.58 -11.34 24.69
N SER A 13 -11.28 -11.31 25.01
CA SER A 13 -10.61 -10.16 25.65
C SER A 13 -10.20 -9.07 24.63
N GLN A 14 -10.45 -9.28 23.33
CA GLN A 14 -9.98 -8.43 22.23
C GLN A 14 -10.61 -7.03 22.16
N HIS A 15 -11.63 -6.70 22.96
CA HIS A 15 -12.25 -5.37 22.93
C HIS A 15 -11.51 -4.30 23.74
N ARG A 16 -10.53 -4.65 24.60
CA ARG A 16 -9.83 -3.65 25.43
C ARG A 16 -8.50 -3.14 24.88
N GLU A 17 -7.85 -3.86 23.97
CA GLU A 17 -6.53 -3.46 23.44
C GLU A 17 -6.62 -2.41 22.32
N ALA A 18 -7.76 -2.35 21.60
CA ALA A 18 -7.99 -1.36 20.55
C ALA A 18 -8.08 0.09 21.07
N ASP A 19 -8.51 0.29 22.32
CA ASP A 19 -8.71 1.62 22.93
C ASP A 19 -7.39 2.30 23.34
N THR A 20 -6.33 1.53 23.59
CA THR A 20 -5.01 2.08 23.97
C THR A 20 -4.15 2.51 22.78
N MET A 21 -4.45 2.04 21.57
CA MET A 21 -3.65 2.38 20.37
C MET A 21 -3.81 3.83 19.91
N ASN A 22 -4.79 4.61 20.41
CA ASN A 22 -5.26 5.77 19.67
C ASN A 22 -5.70 7.01 20.46
N GLN A 23 -5.17 7.26 21.66
CA GLN A 23 -5.32 8.60 22.23
C GLN A 23 -4.45 9.58 21.45
N LEU A 24 -5.05 10.38 20.55
CA LEU A 24 -4.41 11.50 19.85
C LEU A 24 -3.80 12.46 20.89
N PRO A 25 -2.58 12.99 20.68
CA PRO A 25 -2.03 13.96 21.61
C PRO A 25 -2.91 15.21 21.53
N ALA A 26 -3.10 15.90 22.66
CA ALA A 26 -3.94 17.10 22.79
C ALA A 26 -3.55 18.30 21.88
N TYR A 27 -2.57 18.14 20.98
CA TYR A 27 -1.94 19.19 20.19
C TYR A 27 -2.33 19.22 18.70
N TYR A 28 -2.95 18.16 18.16
CA TYR A 28 -3.82 18.33 17.00
C TYR A 28 -5.22 18.44 17.57
N PRO A 29 -5.98 19.49 17.25
CA PRO A 29 -7.32 19.61 17.78
C PRO A 29 -8.04 18.30 17.49
N HIS A 30 -8.72 17.79 18.51
CA HIS A 30 -9.71 16.73 18.39
C HIS A 30 -10.89 17.24 17.56
N GLU A 31 -10.62 17.74 16.36
CA GLU A 31 -11.57 18.19 15.36
C GLU A 31 -11.56 17.09 14.29
N PRO A 32 -12.36 16.03 14.48
CA PRO A 32 -12.72 15.09 13.43
C PRO A 32 -13.00 15.79 12.09
N GLU A 33 -13.59 17.00 12.15
CA GLU A 33 -13.88 17.85 11.00
C GLU A 33 -12.63 18.22 10.19
N LEU A 34 -11.49 18.55 10.82
CA LEU A 34 -10.25 18.86 10.10
C LEU A 34 -9.67 17.62 9.43
N LEU A 35 -9.70 16.47 10.09
CA LEU A 35 -9.22 15.21 9.53
C LEU A 35 -10.10 14.74 8.36
N ASP A 36 -11.41 14.91 8.46
CA ASP A 36 -12.35 14.63 7.38
C ASP A 36 -12.14 15.59 6.20
N GLN A 37 -11.93 16.88 6.44
CA GLN A 37 -11.59 17.87 5.41
C GLN A 37 -10.26 17.54 4.71
N LEU A 38 -9.23 17.20 5.49
CA LEU A 38 -7.94 16.76 4.97
C LEU A 38 -8.11 15.51 4.10
N ALA A 39 -8.79 14.48 4.59
CA ALA A 39 -9.04 13.26 3.83
C ALA A 39 -9.78 13.54 2.51
N GLN A 40 -10.76 14.44 2.53
CA GLN A 40 -11.51 14.84 1.34
C GLN A 40 -10.66 15.56 0.31
N VAL A 41 -9.82 16.51 0.73
CA VAL A 41 -8.92 17.24 -0.19
C VAL A 41 -7.83 16.31 -0.73
N LEU A 42 -7.19 15.53 0.14
CA LEU A 42 -6.15 14.57 -0.25
C LEU A 42 -6.69 13.50 -1.20
N SER A 43 -7.90 12.98 -0.97
CA SER A 43 -8.55 12.04 -1.89
C SER A 43 -8.73 12.65 -3.28
N ASN A 44 -9.15 13.92 -3.38
CA ASN A 44 -9.34 14.57 -4.67
C ASN A 44 -8.00 14.82 -5.37
N ILE A 45 -6.99 15.30 -4.63
CA ILE A 45 -5.61 15.46 -5.16
C ILE A 45 -5.10 14.13 -5.70
N SER A 46 -5.31 13.04 -4.97
CA SER A 46 -4.89 11.70 -5.36
C SER A 46 -5.62 11.22 -6.62
N PHE A 47 -6.94 11.44 -6.73
CA PHE A 47 -7.68 11.13 -7.96
C PHE A 47 -7.21 11.94 -9.16
N ASP A 48 -7.02 13.25 -8.98
CA ASP A 48 -6.59 14.13 -10.05
C ASP A 48 -5.15 13.80 -10.47
N ASN A 49 -4.30 13.37 -9.51
CA ASN A 49 -2.95 12.87 -9.77
C ASN A 49 -2.97 11.68 -10.73
N ILE A 50 -3.71 10.63 -10.36
CA ILE A 50 -3.84 9.40 -11.15
C ILE A 50 -4.44 9.67 -12.52
N GLU A 51 -5.46 10.52 -12.61
CA GLU A 51 -6.07 10.85 -13.91
C GLU A 51 -5.08 11.50 -14.87
N ALA A 52 -4.28 12.48 -14.43
CA ALA A 52 -3.33 13.07 -15.38
C ALA A 52 -2.16 12.13 -15.70
N ALA A 53 -1.76 11.25 -14.77
CA ALA A 53 -0.78 10.20 -15.06
C ALA A 53 -1.32 9.25 -16.15
N SER A 54 -2.59 8.80 -16.03
CA SER A 54 -3.27 8.04 -17.09
C SER A 54 -3.38 8.80 -18.41
N GLU A 55 -3.67 10.10 -18.38
CA GLU A 55 -3.76 10.93 -19.60
C GLU A 55 -2.40 11.08 -20.30
N GLN A 56 -1.30 11.23 -19.55
CA GLN A 56 0.05 11.30 -20.08
C GLN A 56 0.47 10.00 -20.79
N LEU A 57 0.03 8.84 -20.29
CA LEU A 57 0.24 7.55 -20.98
C LEU A 57 -0.46 7.49 -22.34
N VAL A 58 -1.69 8.00 -22.43
CA VAL A 58 -2.48 7.98 -23.67
C VAL A 58 -1.99 9.04 -24.66
N ASN A 59 -1.62 10.21 -24.14
CA ASN A 59 -1.12 11.35 -24.90
C ASN A 59 0.22 11.77 -24.31
N PRO A 60 1.33 11.14 -24.72
CA PRO A 60 2.66 11.56 -24.31
C PRO A 60 2.97 12.92 -24.94
N ALA A 61 2.47 13.98 -24.33
CA ALA A 61 2.87 15.33 -24.66
C ALA A 61 4.36 15.48 -24.28
N PRO A 62 5.16 16.23 -25.04
CA PRO A 62 6.48 16.62 -24.58
C PRO A 62 6.30 17.31 -23.23
N CYS A 63 7.01 16.80 -22.22
CA CYS A 63 6.98 17.25 -20.83
C CYS A 63 6.89 18.79 -20.76
N VAL A 64 5.70 19.32 -20.46
CA VAL A 64 5.48 20.77 -20.36
C VAL A 64 5.97 21.22 -18.99
N LEU A 65 7.29 21.33 -18.85
CA LEU A 65 7.94 22.03 -17.74
C LEU A 65 8.28 23.49 -18.08
N ASP A 66 7.98 23.95 -19.30
CA ASP A 66 8.47 25.24 -19.81
C ASP A 66 7.61 26.47 -19.45
N ASP A 67 6.41 26.32 -18.87
CA ASP A 67 5.49 27.45 -18.63
C ASP A 67 5.05 27.62 -17.15
N MET A 68 5.94 27.37 -16.18
CA MET A 68 5.64 27.65 -14.77
C MET A 68 6.36 28.91 -14.28
N GLY A 69 5.75 30.06 -14.59
CA GLY A 69 6.19 31.37 -14.11
C GLY A 69 6.07 31.54 -12.59
N PRO A 70 6.94 32.37 -11.97
CA PRO A 70 6.91 32.62 -10.55
C PRO A 70 5.84 33.69 -10.28
N ASP A 71 4.78 33.37 -9.54
CA ASP A 71 4.14 34.40 -8.71
C ASP A 71 3.23 33.83 -7.62
N THR A 72 3.33 34.51 -6.47
CA THR A 72 2.54 34.46 -5.23
C THR A 72 2.81 33.31 -4.23
N ILE A 73 3.58 33.61 -3.18
CA ILE A 73 3.24 33.60 -1.73
C ILE A 73 4.49 34.10 -0.97
N SER A 74 4.29 34.83 0.14
CA SER A 74 5.32 35.50 0.94
C SER A 74 6.54 34.63 1.30
N SER A 75 7.71 35.25 1.27
CA SER A 75 8.96 34.72 0.73
C SER A 75 9.94 34.09 1.73
N GLU A 76 9.84 34.33 3.05
CA GLU A 76 11.03 34.15 3.90
C GLU A 76 11.26 32.73 4.45
N HIS A 77 10.22 31.93 4.71
CA HIS A 77 10.37 30.49 5.06
C HIS A 77 10.04 29.56 3.88
N ARG A 78 9.10 29.97 3.01
CA ARG A 78 8.73 29.27 1.78
C ARG A 78 9.87 29.30 0.76
N GLY A 79 10.56 30.44 0.63
CA GLY A 79 11.73 30.56 -0.24
C GLY A 79 12.90 29.70 0.23
N TYR A 80 13.06 29.45 1.53
CA TYR A 80 14.13 28.58 2.00
C TYR A 80 13.85 27.10 1.66
N CYS A 81 12.65 26.59 1.94
CA CYS A 81 12.34 25.18 1.66
C CYS A 81 12.10 24.92 0.17
N ILE A 82 11.36 25.80 -0.54
CA ILE A 82 11.07 25.63 -1.97
C ILE A 82 12.27 25.97 -2.84
N ASN A 83 13.06 27.04 -2.58
CA ASN A 83 14.26 27.26 -3.41
C ASN A 83 15.33 26.20 -3.15
N LYS A 84 15.41 25.65 -1.93
CA LYS A 84 16.30 24.51 -1.65
C LYS A 84 15.79 23.24 -2.36
N LEU A 85 14.49 22.95 -2.31
CA LEU A 85 13.87 21.82 -3.04
C LEU A 85 13.91 21.97 -4.57
N ASP A 86 13.59 23.13 -5.15
CA ASP A 86 13.56 23.34 -6.61
C ASP A 86 14.94 23.54 -7.25
N SER A 87 15.94 24.01 -6.49
CA SER A 87 17.32 24.14 -7.01
C SER A 87 18.23 22.95 -6.67
N GLU A 88 17.95 22.17 -5.62
CA GLU A 88 18.69 20.94 -5.29
C GLU A 88 18.04 19.68 -5.90
N ASN A 89 16.70 19.56 -6.02
CA ASN A 89 16.08 18.37 -6.65
C ASN A 89 16.30 18.28 -8.16
N ARG A 90 16.73 19.34 -8.85
CA ARG A 90 17.19 19.26 -10.24
C ARG A 90 18.62 18.71 -10.28
N GLY A 91 18.75 17.41 -10.00
CA GLY A 91 20.01 16.67 -10.14
C GLY A 91 20.50 15.96 -8.89
N GLU A 92 19.91 16.19 -7.71
CA GLU A 92 20.13 15.32 -6.57
C GLU A 92 19.44 13.95 -6.79
N PRO A 93 20.15 12.83 -6.61
CA PRO A 93 19.53 11.52 -6.65
C PRO A 93 18.51 11.39 -5.51
N ARG A 94 17.35 10.78 -5.79
CA ARG A 94 16.35 10.45 -4.76
C ARG A 94 16.98 9.66 -3.62
N ALA A 95 16.50 9.89 -2.39
CA ALA A 95 17.02 9.20 -1.21
C ALA A 95 16.72 7.70 -1.25
N SER A 96 15.56 7.30 -1.78
CA SER A 96 15.18 5.90 -1.88
C SER A 96 15.99 5.13 -2.92
N LYS A 97 16.70 4.11 -2.45
CA LYS A 97 17.39 3.11 -3.29
C LYS A 97 16.67 1.77 -3.30
N ILE A 98 15.53 1.68 -2.62
CA ILE A 98 14.67 0.51 -2.57
C ILE A 98 13.67 0.64 -3.72
N GLY A 99 13.34 -0.47 -4.38
CA GLY A 99 12.38 -0.47 -5.49
C GLY A 99 13.02 -0.36 -6.88
N GLN A 100 12.19 -0.01 -7.88
CA GLN A 100 12.63 0.21 -9.26
C GLN A 100 13.25 1.60 -9.43
N PRO A 101 14.13 1.82 -10.42
CA PRO A 101 14.58 3.17 -10.74
C PRO A 101 13.40 4.09 -11.05
N ALA A 102 13.46 5.32 -10.56
CA ALA A 102 12.46 6.34 -10.85
C ALA A 102 12.29 6.57 -12.36
N ILE A 103 11.04 6.71 -12.79
CA ILE A 103 10.71 7.23 -14.11
C ILE A 103 10.40 8.73 -14.03
N ALA A 104 10.42 9.43 -15.18
CA ALA A 104 10.22 10.88 -15.20
C ALA A 104 8.82 11.26 -14.70
N GLU A 105 7.85 10.39 -14.94
CA GLU A 105 6.45 10.55 -14.58
C GLU A 105 6.24 10.49 -13.07
N ASP A 106 6.99 9.67 -12.33
CA ASP A 106 6.95 9.62 -10.86
C ASP A 106 7.40 10.97 -10.29
N ALA A 107 8.52 11.50 -10.79
CA ALA A 107 9.04 12.81 -10.37
C ALA A 107 8.09 13.96 -10.72
N ASN A 108 7.48 13.94 -11.91
CA ASN A 108 6.49 14.93 -12.31
C ASN A 108 5.23 14.87 -11.44
N ALA A 109 4.74 13.67 -11.13
CA ALA A 109 3.59 13.47 -10.27
C ALA A 109 3.89 13.90 -8.83
N HIS A 110 5.09 13.64 -8.31
CA HIS A 110 5.56 14.15 -7.02
C HIS A 110 5.51 15.69 -6.98
N GLN A 111 6.10 16.36 -7.97
CA GLN A 111 6.10 17.82 -8.05
C GLN A 111 4.69 18.39 -8.18
N ARG A 112 3.81 17.73 -8.94
CA ARG A 112 2.41 18.12 -9.06
C ARG A 112 1.68 18.05 -7.73
N ILE A 113 1.84 16.98 -6.95
CA ILE A 113 1.24 16.85 -5.62
C ILE A 113 1.75 17.99 -4.71
N HIS A 114 3.05 18.27 -4.74
CA HIS A 114 3.64 19.37 -3.97
C HIS A 114 3.00 20.73 -4.33
N LYS A 115 2.80 21.01 -5.63
CA LYS A 115 2.10 22.21 -6.09
C LYS A 115 0.65 22.25 -5.62
N LEU A 116 -0.10 21.15 -5.76
CA LEU A 116 -1.49 21.06 -5.30
C LEU A 116 -1.64 21.30 -3.79
N PHE A 117 -0.65 20.91 -2.99
CA PHE A 117 -0.61 21.25 -1.56
C PHE A 117 -0.36 22.74 -1.33
N GLY A 118 0.58 23.33 -2.08
CA GLY A 118 0.85 24.77 -2.03
C GLY A 118 -0.34 25.64 -2.41
N ASP A 119 -1.16 25.18 -3.37
CA ASP A 119 -2.36 25.87 -3.87
C ASP A 119 -3.62 25.56 -3.03
N SER A 120 -3.52 24.62 -2.08
CA SER A 120 -4.63 24.22 -1.21
C SER A 120 -5.13 25.37 -0.34
N GLN A 121 -6.43 25.45 -0.11
CA GLN A 121 -7.01 26.42 0.83
C GLN A 121 -6.85 26.00 2.30
N ILE A 122 -6.36 24.78 2.58
CA ILE A 122 -6.13 24.29 3.94
C ILE A 122 -4.72 24.72 4.39
N PRO A 123 -4.57 25.62 5.39
CA PRO A 123 -3.27 26.15 5.79
C PRO A 123 -2.27 25.10 6.30
N HIS A 124 -2.75 23.95 6.76
CA HIS A 124 -1.89 22.83 7.16
C HIS A 124 -1.23 22.15 5.95
N LEU A 125 -1.98 21.95 4.86
CA LEU A 125 -1.44 21.37 3.62
C LEU A 125 -0.46 22.32 2.94
N GLN A 126 -0.74 23.62 2.92
CA GLN A 126 0.19 24.63 2.37
C GLN A 126 1.56 24.65 3.05
N ARG A 127 1.63 24.20 4.31
CA ARG A 127 2.85 24.17 5.14
C ARG A 127 3.39 22.76 5.34
N ALA A 128 2.80 21.75 4.70
CA ALA A 128 3.25 20.38 4.84
C ALA A 128 4.59 20.20 4.14
N ILE A 129 5.46 19.41 4.75
CA ILE A 129 6.70 18.95 4.11
C ILE A 129 6.36 17.67 3.37
N VAL A 130 6.53 17.66 2.05
CA VAL A 130 6.29 16.47 1.23
C VAL A 130 7.60 15.72 1.06
N VAL A 131 7.59 14.45 1.43
CA VAL A 131 8.67 13.48 1.24
C VAL A 131 8.09 12.24 0.55
N GLY A 132 8.92 11.25 0.21
CA GLY A 132 8.42 10.13 -0.58
C GLY A 132 9.51 9.31 -1.25
N GLU A 133 9.07 8.41 -2.12
CA GLU A 133 9.94 7.61 -2.99
C GLU A 133 10.88 8.52 -3.80
N GLU A 134 10.29 9.54 -4.42
CA GLU A 134 10.97 10.46 -5.35
C GLU A 134 11.64 11.67 -4.69
N ALA A 135 11.57 11.76 -3.36
CA ALA A 135 12.14 12.89 -2.65
C ALA A 135 13.67 12.78 -2.54
N GLY A 136 14.37 13.88 -2.81
CA GLY A 136 15.81 14.03 -2.57
C GLY A 136 16.15 14.04 -1.08
N ARG A 137 17.45 13.96 -0.76
CA ARG A 137 17.94 13.94 0.63
C ARG A 137 17.55 15.22 1.38
N GLY A 138 17.64 16.39 0.73
CA GLY A 138 17.29 17.66 1.36
C GLY A 138 15.84 17.73 1.88
N ALA A 139 14.89 17.11 1.16
CA ALA A 139 13.49 17.01 1.59
C ALA A 139 13.34 16.15 2.85
N TRP A 140 14.02 15.00 2.87
CA TRP A 140 14.05 14.10 4.01
C TRP A 140 14.71 14.72 5.24
N ASP A 141 15.83 15.41 5.06
CA ASP A 141 16.51 16.14 6.13
C ASP A 141 15.58 17.22 6.73
N ALA A 142 14.89 17.98 5.88
CA ALA A 142 13.90 18.98 6.32
C ALA A 142 12.75 18.34 7.12
N ALA A 143 12.25 17.18 6.69
CA ALA A 143 11.22 16.44 7.44
C ALA A 143 11.73 15.93 8.79
N MET A 144 13.00 15.49 8.87
CA MET A 144 13.60 15.02 10.11
C MET A 144 13.85 16.15 11.12
N GLU A 145 14.23 17.33 10.62
CA GLU A 145 14.49 18.55 11.39
C GLU A 145 13.24 19.39 11.69
N ALA A 146 12.10 19.01 11.12
CA ALA A 146 10.85 19.74 11.25
C ALA A 146 10.46 19.95 12.73
N PRO A 147 9.92 21.14 13.09
CA PRO A 147 9.49 21.40 14.45
C PRO A 147 8.33 20.49 14.87
N GLN A 148 8.17 20.28 16.18
CA GLN A 148 7.02 19.56 16.71
C GLN A 148 5.70 20.17 16.19
N GLY A 149 4.76 19.30 15.83
CA GLY A 149 3.47 19.69 15.25
C GLY A 149 3.49 19.93 13.74
N ALA A 150 4.66 19.94 13.10
CA ALA A 150 4.76 19.99 11.65
C ALA A 150 4.07 18.78 11.01
N MET A 151 3.39 19.03 9.90
CA MET A 151 2.80 18.00 9.05
C MET A 151 3.84 17.54 8.04
N VAL A 152 4.05 16.24 7.96
CA VAL A 152 4.90 15.60 6.95
C VAL A 152 4.03 14.63 6.16
N VAL A 153 4.10 14.67 4.84
CA VAL A 153 3.34 13.77 3.97
C VAL A 153 4.35 12.95 3.18
N ASP A 154 4.42 11.65 3.49
CA ASP A 154 5.20 10.66 2.76
C ASP A 154 4.35 10.11 1.63
N ILE A 155 4.82 10.23 0.39
CA ILE A 155 4.07 9.83 -0.81
C ILE A 155 4.85 8.85 -1.67
N ASP A 156 4.13 7.92 -2.26
CA ASP A 156 4.51 7.32 -3.53
C ASP A 156 3.49 7.81 -4.56
N PRO A 157 3.92 8.72 -5.47
CA PRO A 157 3.02 9.36 -6.40
C PRO A 157 2.44 8.37 -7.44
N ILE A 158 3.18 7.31 -7.79
CA ILE A 158 2.80 6.27 -8.76
C ILE A 158 3.36 4.91 -8.31
N ASP A 159 2.70 4.27 -7.34
CA ASP A 159 3.00 2.88 -6.96
C ASP A 159 2.60 1.96 -8.12
N GLY A 160 3.50 1.05 -8.48
CA GLY A 160 3.32 0.14 -9.60
C GLY A 160 3.84 0.67 -10.94
N SER A 161 4.77 1.63 -10.93
CA SER A 161 5.41 2.23 -12.12
C SER A 161 5.92 1.22 -13.16
N SER A 162 6.35 0.02 -12.75
CA SER A 162 6.72 -1.06 -13.71
C SER A 162 5.61 -1.47 -14.69
N ASN A 163 4.34 -1.29 -14.31
CA ASN A 163 3.20 -1.54 -15.19
C ASN A 163 2.76 -0.30 -15.95
N TYR A 164 3.17 0.91 -15.51
CA TYR A 164 2.78 2.20 -16.07
C TYR A 164 3.03 2.28 -17.58
N ASP A 165 4.23 1.91 -18.03
CA ASP A 165 4.60 1.94 -19.46
C ASP A 165 3.85 0.90 -20.32
N SER A 166 3.23 -0.11 -19.69
CA SER A 166 2.66 -1.27 -20.37
C SER A 166 1.13 -1.34 -20.30
N LEU A 167 0.53 -0.71 -19.29
CA LEU A 167 -0.88 -0.76 -18.98
C LEU A 167 -1.35 0.63 -18.57
N GLY A 168 -2.44 1.10 -19.16
CA GLY A 168 -3.12 2.33 -18.72
C GLY A 168 -3.82 2.19 -17.35
N HIS A 169 -3.60 1.09 -16.62
CA HIS A 169 -4.25 0.78 -15.35
C HIS A 169 -3.42 -0.12 -14.43
N GLY A 170 -3.72 -0.09 -13.14
CA GLY A 170 -3.10 -0.97 -12.13
C GLY A 170 -1.96 -0.34 -11.32
N PHE A 171 -1.86 0.99 -11.36
CA PHE A 171 -1.02 1.82 -10.49
C PHE A 171 -1.89 2.60 -9.50
N SER A 172 -1.26 3.32 -8.58
CA SER A 172 -1.95 4.07 -7.54
C SER A 172 -1.14 5.24 -7.01
N THR A 173 -1.78 6.13 -6.27
CA THR A 173 -1.07 7.10 -5.43
C THR A 173 -1.25 6.71 -3.97
N ASN A 174 -0.13 6.55 -3.27
CA ASN A 174 -0.07 6.20 -1.87
C ASN A 174 0.37 7.41 -1.05
N MET A 175 -0.29 7.63 0.10
CA MET A 175 0.03 8.76 0.98
C MET A 175 -0.07 8.35 2.45
N CYS A 176 0.95 8.70 3.22
CA CYS A 176 0.95 8.65 4.68
C CYS A 176 1.17 10.06 5.22
N VAL A 177 0.21 10.55 6.00
CA VAL A 177 0.27 11.86 6.66
C VAL A 177 0.68 11.66 8.10
N TYR A 178 1.71 12.39 8.48
CA TYR A 178 2.34 12.36 9.79
C TYR A 178 2.26 13.70 10.47
N VAL A 179 2.24 13.66 11.80
CA VAL A 179 2.50 14.80 12.66
C VAL A 179 3.74 14.54 13.47
N LYS A 180 4.67 15.50 13.47
CA LYS A 180 5.87 15.44 14.30
C LYS A 180 5.50 15.53 15.78
N THR A 181 5.91 14.55 16.58
CA THR A 181 5.61 14.50 18.03
C THR A 181 6.76 15.05 18.89
N ALA A 182 6.47 15.29 20.18
CA ALA A 182 7.49 15.65 21.17
C ALA A 182 8.45 14.46 21.40
N GLY A 183 9.76 14.71 21.39
CA GLY A 183 10.76 13.69 21.72
C GLY A 183 11.71 13.26 20.60
N GLY A 184 11.98 14.13 19.60
CA GLY A 184 13.02 13.88 18.59
C GLY A 184 12.45 13.35 17.27
N LYS A 185 13.00 12.25 16.75
CA LYS A 185 12.64 11.69 15.43
C LYS A 185 11.25 11.04 15.34
N ASN A 186 10.44 11.08 16.40
CA ASN A 186 9.18 10.35 16.45
C ASN A 186 8.07 11.06 15.66
N PHE A 187 7.43 10.31 14.78
CA PHE A 187 6.27 10.75 14.02
C PHE A 187 5.04 10.01 14.53
N ARG A 188 3.88 10.57 14.26
CA ARG A 188 2.63 9.86 14.46
C ARG A 188 1.86 9.87 13.16
N LEU A 189 1.53 8.68 12.68
CA LEU A 189 0.62 8.52 11.55
C LEU A 189 -0.76 9.04 11.95
N VAL A 190 -1.31 9.99 11.19
CA VAL A 190 -2.66 10.53 11.40
C VAL A 190 -3.64 10.09 10.32
N LEU A 191 -3.14 9.89 9.10
CA LEU A 191 -3.93 9.43 7.97
C LEU A 191 -3.04 8.59 7.06
N SER A 192 -3.56 7.48 6.58
CA SER A 192 -2.91 6.67 5.55
C SER A 192 -3.91 6.35 4.46
N MET A 193 -3.51 6.45 3.19
CA MET A 193 -4.41 6.46 2.05
C MET A 193 -3.77 5.80 0.83
N VAL A 194 -4.59 5.05 0.10
CA VAL A 194 -4.24 4.47 -1.19
C VAL A 194 -5.37 4.72 -2.18
N THR A 195 -5.03 5.24 -3.36
CA THR A 195 -5.98 5.51 -4.44
C THR A 195 -5.54 4.77 -5.69
N GLY A 196 -6.22 3.68 -6.00
CA GLY A 196 -5.97 2.92 -7.22
C GLY A 196 -6.55 3.61 -8.45
N ASP A 197 -6.01 3.25 -9.61
CA ASP A 197 -6.72 3.50 -10.86
C ASP A 197 -8.11 2.85 -10.78
N HIS A 198 -9.13 3.57 -11.24
CA HIS A 198 -10.56 3.30 -11.07
C HIS A 198 -11.19 3.78 -9.76
N HIS A 199 -11.14 5.10 -9.54
CA HIS A 199 -12.08 5.86 -8.74
C HIS A 199 -12.23 5.47 -7.26
N CYS A 200 -11.46 4.53 -6.71
CA CYS A 200 -11.64 4.10 -5.32
C CYS A 200 -10.43 4.53 -4.49
N VAL A 201 -10.73 5.17 -3.38
CA VAL A 201 -9.74 5.49 -2.35
C VAL A 201 -10.12 4.76 -1.07
N VAL A 202 -9.13 4.18 -0.42
CA VAL A 202 -9.23 3.62 0.93
C VAL A 202 -8.28 4.40 1.82
N TRP A 203 -8.77 4.85 2.96
CA TRP A 203 -7.92 5.52 3.95
C TRP A 203 -8.33 5.15 5.37
N GLN A 204 -7.39 5.39 6.28
CA GLN A 204 -7.52 5.14 7.69
C GLN A 204 -7.27 6.42 8.47
N ILE A 205 -8.08 6.65 9.52
CA ILE A 205 -7.94 7.72 10.50
C ILE A 205 -8.20 7.12 11.88
N GLY A 206 -7.18 7.07 12.74
CA GLY A 206 -7.28 6.37 14.02
C GLY A 206 -7.60 4.88 13.83
N ASN A 207 -8.66 4.37 14.46
CA ASN A 207 -9.11 2.97 14.26
C ASN A 207 -10.20 2.83 13.19
N LYS A 208 -10.51 3.91 12.46
CA LYS A 208 -11.59 3.91 11.47
C LYS A 208 -11.02 3.79 10.07
N VAL A 209 -11.68 3.00 9.25
CA VAL A 209 -11.36 2.84 7.84
C VAL A 209 -12.53 3.32 7.03
N PHE A 210 -12.21 3.96 5.91
CA PHE A 210 -13.21 4.53 5.05
C PHE A 210 -12.87 4.22 3.59
N VAL A 211 -13.94 4.18 2.80
CA VAL A 211 -13.88 3.96 1.38
C VAL A 211 -14.72 5.02 0.69
N ARG A 212 -14.24 5.50 -0.45
CA ARG A 212 -14.96 6.46 -1.27
C ARG A 212 -14.68 6.16 -2.73
N SER A 213 -15.74 6.20 -3.54
CA SER A 213 -15.57 6.32 -4.98
C SER A 213 -15.45 7.79 -5.40
N ARG A 214 -14.82 8.13 -6.52
CA ARG A 214 -14.58 9.52 -6.97
C ARG A 214 -15.85 10.38 -6.93
N LYS A 215 -16.97 9.81 -7.39
CA LYS A 215 -18.30 10.45 -7.41
C LYS A 215 -19.20 10.05 -6.24
N GLY A 216 -18.69 9.22 -5.32
CA GLY A 216 -19.43 8.67 -4.19
C GLY A 216 -19.21 9.45 -2.90
N ARG A 217 -20.06 9.13 -1.93
CA ARG A 217 -19.90 9.56 -0.54
C ARG A 217 -18.86 8.73 0.20
N PHE A 218 -18.36 9.29 1.29
CA PHE A 218 -17.60 8.57 2.30
C PHE A 218 -18.45 7.46 2.93
N VAL A 219 -17.87 6.27 3.01
CA VAL A 219 -18.46 5.13 3.71
C VAL A 219 -17.43 4.63 4.71
N GLN A 220 -17.73 4.76 6.00
CA GLN A 220 -16.96 4.09 7.05
C GLN A 220 -17.20 2.59 6.96
N ILE A 221 -16.14 1.82 7.12
CA ILE A 221 -16.17 0.36 7.09
C ILE A 221 -15.57 -0.15 8.40
N ASP A 222 -16.41 -0.86 9.16
CA ASP A 222 -15.99 -1.53 10.39
C ASP A 222 -15.65 -3.00 10.10
N GLU A 223 -16.20 -3.50 8.99
CA GLU A 223 -15.93 -4.78 8.41
C GLU A 223 -15.81 -4.63 6.88
N PRO A 224 -15.09 -5.53 6.19
CA PRO A 224 -15.08 -5.63 4.73
C PRO A 224 -16.43 -5.41 4.04
N ILE A 225 -16.49 -4.51 3.04
CA ILE A 225 -17.73 -4.29 2.25
C ILE A 225 -17.89 -5.37 1.15
N ALA A 226 -18.42 -6.55 1.46
CA ALA A 226 -19.16 -7.35 0.48
C ALA A 226 -20.12 -8.33 1.14
N LYS A 227 -21.28 -8.56 0.49
CA LYS A 227 -22.25 -9.58 0.93
C LYS A 227 -21.77 -11.02 0.70
N VAL A 228 -20.80 -11.22 -0.19
CA VAL A 228 -20.13 -12.51 -0.47
C VAL A 228 -18.72 -12.18 -0.97
N PRO A 229 -17.66 -12.43 -0.19
CA PRO A 229 -16.28 -12.36 -0.70
C PRO A 229 -16.09 -13.28 -1.90
N ARG A 230 -15.15 -12.95 -2.79
CA ARG A 230 -14.64 -13.94 -3.75
C ARG A 230 -13.65 -14.83 -3.00
N ASP A 231 -14.19 -15.87 -2.38
CA ASP A 231 -13.40 -16.85 -1.63
C ASP A 231 -12.31 -17.45 -2.55
N GLY A 232 -11.12 -17.63 -1.98
CA GLY A 232 -9.97 -18.17 -2.69
C GLY A 232 -9.25 -17.19 -3.64
N TYR A 233 -9.60 -15.90 -3.72
CA TYR A 233 -8.85 -14.96 -4.56
C TYR A 233 -7.67 -14.36 -3.78
N ILE A 234 -6.45 -14.53 -4.28
CA ILE A 234 -5.22 -14.03 -3.65
C ILE A 234 -4.54 -13.03 -4.59
N ALA A 235 -4.26 -11.84 -4.08
CA ALA A 235 -3.39 -10.88 -4.78
C ALA A 235 -1.96 -10.99 -4.25
N THR A 236 -1.00 -11.02 -5.16
CA THR A 236 0.43 -11.04 -4.84
C THR A 236 1.09 -9.79 -5.41
N VAL A 237 1.79 -9.05 -4.56
CA VAL A 237 2.58 -7.88 -4.93
C VAL A 237 3.90 -8.36 -5.51
N ALA A 238 3.82 -8.87 -6.74
CA ALA A 238 4.89 -9.59 -7.42
C ALA A 238 4.90 -9.28 -8.92
N ALA A 239 4.97 -8.00 -9.29
CA ALA A 239 5.00 -7.56 -10.68
C ALA A 239 6.25 -8.07 -11.45
N MET A 240 7.36 -8.29 -10.75
CA MET A 240 8.65 -8.70 -11.34
C MET A 240 8.89 -10.21 -11.33
N ALA A 241 9.67 -10.71 -12.29
CA ALA A 241 9.95 -12.14 -12.45
C ALA A 241 10.58 -12.80 -11.20
N HIS A 242 11.51 -12.14 -10.53
CA HIS A 242 12.13 -12.67 -9.32
C HIS A 242 11.19 -12.66 -8.10
N HIS A 243 10.23 -11.72 -8.04
CA HIS A 243 9.14 -11.77 -7.06
C HIS A 243 8.16 -12.89 -7.39
N ARG A 244 7.84 -13.09 -8.68
CA ARG A 244 7.03 -14.22 -9.15
C ARG A 244 7.62 -15.57 -8.79
N ALA A 245 8.95 -15.73 -8.78
CA ALA A 245 9.61 -16.95 -8.33
C ALA A 245 9.31 -17.31 -6.87
N ARG A 246 9.17 -16.31 -6.00
CA ARG A 246 8.86 -16.51 -4.58
C ARG A 246 7.40 -16.91 -4.34
N VAL A 247 6.48 -16.47 -5.20
CA VAL A 247 5.07 -16.88 -5.17
C VAL A 247 4.77 -18.07 -6.09
N ALA A 248 5.76 -18.61 -6.80
CA ALA A 248 5.56 -19.74 -7.69
C ALA A 248 5.01 -20.98 -6.96
N PRO A 249 5.47 -21.32 -5.72
CA PRO A 249 4.87 -22.42 -4.95
C PRO A 249 3.37 -22.20 -4.73
N LEU A 250 2.96 -20.94 -4.50
CA LEU A 250 1.56 -20.56 -4.33
C LEU A 250 0.75 -20.75 -5.63
N MET A 251 1.32 -20.34 -6.77
CA MET A 251 0.68 -20.43 -8.09
C MET A 251 0.56 -21.86 -8.61
N GLU A 252 1.57 -22.71 -8.40
CA GLU A 252 1.54 -24.10 -8.87
C GLU A 252 0.56 -24.94 -8.05
N THR A 253 0.47 -24.68 -6.75
CA THR A 253 -0.39 -25.42 -5.85
C THR A 253 -1.85 -24.96 -5.86
N ALA A 254 -2.17 -23.83 -6.53
CA ALA A 254 -3.53 -23.44 -6.90
C ALA A 254 -4.26 -24.46 -7.81
N SER A 255 -3.57 -25.51 -8.27
CA SER A 255 -4.17 -26.64 -9.01
C SER A 255 -4.33 -27.92 -8.17
N ASP A 256 -3.91 -27.90 -6.89
CA ASP A 256 -3.92 -29.03 -5.97
C ASP A 256 -5.18 -29.02 -5.07
N PRO A 257 -5.98 -30.11 -5.02
CA PRO A 257 -7.13 -30.24 -4.12
C PRO A 257 -6.82 -30.06 -2.62
N SER A 258 -5.55 -30.20 -2.21
CA SER A 258 -5.10 -29.97 -0.82
C SER A 258 -5.22 -28.51 -0.35
N TRP A 259 -5.45 -27.57 -1.28
CA TRP A 259 -5.72 -26.16 -1.00
C TRP A 259 -7.18 -25.84 -0.66
N SER A 260 -8.08 -26.82 -0.79
CA SER A 260 -9.48 -26.61 -0.44
C SER A 260 -9.57 -26.20 1.03
N LEU A 261 -10.16 -25.02 1.29
CA LEU A 261 -10.64 -24.69 2.61
C LEU A 261 -11.57 -25.82 3.07
N PRO A 262 -11.58 -26.18 4.37
CA PRO A 262 -12.48 -27.21 4.87
C PRO A 262 -13.91 -26.88 4.43
N LEU A 263 -14.63 -27.90 3.94
CA LEU A 263 -16.02 -27.79 3.49
C LEU A 263 -16.81 -26.90 4.45
N TYR A 264 -17.30 -25.76 3.97
CA TYR A 264 -18.26 -24.97 4.73
C TYR A 264 -19.67 -25.39 4.33
N GLU A 265 -20.47 -25.75 5.34
CA GLU A 265 -21.84 -26.19 5.15
C GLU A 265 -22.78 -25.06 5.58
N THR A 266 -23.58 -24.56 4.65
CA THR A 266 -24.61 -23.56 4.94
C THR A 266 -25.94 -24.00 4.34
N GLY A 267 -26.98 -24.07 5.17
CA GLY A 267 -28.31 -24.51 4.75
C GLY A 267 -28.38 -25.95 4.21
N GLY A 268 -27.52 -26.87 4.67
CA GLY A 268 -27.51 -28.28 4.26
C GLY A 268 -26.96 -28.53 2.86
N ARG A 269 -26.21 -27.57 2.30
CA ARG A 269 -25.45 -27.74 1.06
C ARG A 269 -23.96 -27.65 1.36
N GLN A 270 -23.22 -28.63 0.84
CA GLN A 270 -21.76 -28.62 0.84
C GLN A 270 -21.29 -27.84 -0.38
N PHE A 271 -20.46 -26.82 -0.16
CA PHE A 271 -19.83 -26.07 -1.23
C PHE A 271 -18.37 -26.51 -1.33
N HIS A 272 -17.96 -26.98 -2.51
CA HIS A 272 -16.55 -27.14 -2.83
C HIS A 272 -16.00 -25.75 -3.13
N ASP A 273 -15.08 -25.27 -2.30
CA ASP A 273 -14.37 -24.03 -2.60
C ASP A 273 -13.45 -24.30 -3.80
N PRO A 274 -13.56 -23.57 -4.93
CA PRO A 274 -12.62 -23.72 -6.04
C PRO A 274 -11.19 -23.48 -5.56
N ALA A 275 -10.23 -24.13 -6.22
CA ALA A 275 -8.83 -23.91 -5.90
C ALA A 275 -8.46 -22.42 -6.04
N PRO A 276 -7.67 -21.84 -5.12
CA PRO A 276 -7.48 -20.40 -5.08
C PRO A 276 -6.93 -19.79 -6.36
N ALA A 277 -7.50 -18.66 -6.76
CA ALA A 277 -7.04 -17.89 -7.90
C ALA A 277 -5.97 -16.88 -7.45
N VAL A 278 -4.72 -17.09 -7.87
CA VAL A 278 -3.60 -16.21 -7.54
C VAL A 278 -3.35 -15.22 -8.67
N TYR A 279 -3.40 -13.93 -8.36
CA TYR A 279 -3.14 -12.82 -9.28
C TYR A 279 -1.87 -12.08 -8.87
N THR A 280 -1.10 -11.59 -9.84
CA THR A 280 -0.01 -10.64 -9.59
C THR A 280 -0.50 -9.23 -9.90
N MET A 281 -0.38 -8.30 -8.96
CA MET A 281 -0.76 -6.89 -9.15
C MET A 281 0.12 -5.96 -8.30
N GLY A 282 -0.10 -4.64 -8.40
CA GLY A 282 0.56 -3.64 -7.55
C GLY A 282 0.10 -3.70 -6.09
N GLY A 283 0.83 -3.00 -5.20
CA GLY A 283 0.61 -3.03 -3.75
C GLY A 283 -0.73 -2.43 -3.33
N ALA A 284 -1.04 -1.24 -3.81
CA ALA A 284 -2.29 -0.58 -3.47
C ALA A 284 -3.57 -1.24 -4.02
N PRO A 285 -3.66 -1.70 -5.30
CA PRO A 285 -4.83 -2.45 -5.76
C PRO A 285 -5.12 -3.69 -4.90
N ALA A 286 -4.08 -4.41 -4.44
CA ALA A 286 -4.23 -5.54 -3.55
C ALA A 286 -4.83 -5.11 -2.20
N THR A 287 -4.32 -4.03 -1.62
CA THR A 287 -4.84 -3.50 -0.35
C THR A 287 -6.29 -3.02 -0.46
N ILE A 288 -6.61 -2.25 -1.49
CA ILE A 288 -7.98 -1.77 -1.75
C ILE A 288 -8.91 -2.96 -1.92
N GLY A 289 -8.55 -3.88 -2.81
CA GLY A 289 -9.31 -5.09 -3.09
C GLY A 289 -9.56 -5.91 -1.83
N LEU A 290 -8.57 -6.02 -0.95
CA LEU A 290 -8.74 -6.71 0.32
C LEU A 290 -9.74 -5.94 1.17
N ALA A 291 -9.53 -4.65 1.44
CA ALA A 291 -10.37 -3.78 2.26
C ALA A 291 -11.86 -3.81 1.84
N ILE A 292 -12.15 -3.75 0.54
CA ILE A 292 -13.52 -3.83 -0.01
C ILE A 292 -13.98 -5.25 -0.35
N CYS A 293 -13.31 -6.26 0.21
CA CYS A 293 -13.76 -7.66 0.19
C CYS A 293 -13.90 -8.27 -1.22
N ARG A 294 -13.01 -7.85 -2.14
CA ARG A 294 -12.91 -8.38 -3.51
C ARG A 294 -11.88 -9.51 -3.65
N ILE A 295 -10.95 -9.59 -2.72
CA ILE A 295 -9.97 -10.68 -2.58
C ILE A 295 -9.97 -11.19 -1.12
N SER A 296 -9.49 -12.40 -0.93
CA SER A 296 -9.40 -13.09 0.36
C SER A 296 -8.07 -12.86 1.08
N ALA A 297 -6.98 -12.66 0.32
CA ALA A 297 -5.66 -12.38 0.87
C ALA A 297 -4.81 -11.52 -0.08
N ALA A 298 -3.87 -10.76 0.50
CA ALA A 298 -2.83 -10.02 -0.16
C ALA A 298 -1.45 -10.51 0.35
N VAL A 299 -0.48 -10.64 -0.55
CA VAL A 299 0.86 -11.17 -0.24
C VAL A 299 1.93 -10.21 -0.75
N THR A 300 2.86 -9.81 0.11
CA THR A 300 4.11 -9.13 -0.24
C THR A 300 5.28 -10.07 0.05
N THR A 301 6.11 -10.38 -0.95
CA THR A 301 7.19 -11.38 -0.82
C THR A 301 8.56 -10.80 -0.51
N SER A 302 8.65 -9.48 -0.41
CA SER A 302 9.88 -8.74 -0.20
C SER A 302 9.59 -7.65 0.83
N PRO A 303 10.60 -7.19 1.59
CA PRO A 303 10.47 -5.97 2.37
C PRO A 303 10.01 -4.82 1.47
N GLN A 304 9.12 -3.99 1.96
CA GLN A 304 8.53 -2.86 1.24
C GLN A 304 8.81 -1.56 1.98
N THR A 305 8.80 -0.43 1.27
CA THR A 305 8.92 0.86 1.92
C THR A 305 7.64 1.23 2.67
N ILE A 306 7.71 2.26 3.51
CA ILE A 306 6.54 2.80 4.21
C ILE A 306 5.51 3.35 3.21
N HIS A 307 5.96 4.09 2.18
CA HIS A 307 5.06 4.63 1.15
C HIS A 307 4.44 3.55 0.26
N ASP A 308 5.16 2.47 -0.09
CA ASP A 308 4.61 1.32 -0.84
C ASP A 308 3.49 0.59 -0.07
N THR A 309 3.47 0.76 1.26
CA THR A 309 2.59 0.04 2.19
C THR A 309 1.59 0.95 2.91
N ALA A 310 1.31 2.14 2.37
CA ALA A 310 0.29 3.06 2.91
C ALA A 310 -1.12 2.41 3.00
N GLY A 311 -1.36 1.28 2.33
CA GLY A 311 -2.59 0.53 2.50
C GLY A 311 -2.67 -0.27 3.81
N VAL A 312 -1.54 -0.71 4.36
CA VAL A 312 -1.47 -1.65 5.48
C VAL A 312 -2.07 -1.09 6.77
N PRO A 313 -1.88 0.20 7.15
CA PRO A 313 -2.54 0.77 8.32
C PRO A 313 -4.07 0.62 8.31
N ALA A 314 -4.71 0.74 7.14
CA ALA A 314 -6.14 0.48 7.01
C ALA A 314 -6.49 -1.00 7.24
N LEU A 315 -5.68 -1.93 6.72
CA LEU A 315 -5.89 -3.36 6.96
C LEU A 315 -5.71 -3.75 8.44
N LEU A 316 -4.78 -3.09 9.14
CA LEU A 316 -4.58 -3.25 10.59
C LEU A 316 -5.80 -2.77 11.39
N ALA A 317 -6.35 -1.61 11.02
CA ALA A 317 -7.55 -1.05 11.63
C ALA A 317 -8.80 -1.92 11.40
N LEU A 318 -8.86 -2.65 10.27
CA LEU A 318 -9.88 -3.68 10.01
C LEU A 318 -9.68 -5.00 10.77
N ASN A 319 -8.68 -5.08 11.66
CA ASN A 319 -8.39 -6.25 12.48
C ASN A 319 -8.16 -7.53 11.65
N LEU A 320 -7.47 -7.41 10.51
CA LEU A 320 -7.18 -8.56 9.66
C LEU A 320 -6.02 -9.40 10.21
N PRO A 321 -6.09 -10.75 10.15
CA PRO A 321 -4.95 -11.61 10.43
C PRO A 321 -3.80 -11.33 9.48
N MET A 322 -2.58 -11.31 10.03
CA MET A 322 -1.34 -11.04 9.32
C MET A 322 -0.25 -11.99 9.76
N TYR A 323 0.55 -12.47 8.81
CA TYR A 323 1.69 -13.35 9.03
C TYR A 323 2.89 -12.84 8.24
N ASP A 324 4.07 -12.94 8.84
CA ASP A 324 5.35 -12.78 8.16
C ASP A 324 6.11 -14.13 8.14
N ALA A 325 7.40 -14.10 7.83
CA ALA A 325 8.24 -15.29 7.81
C ALA A 325 8.55 -15.87 9.21
N GLU A 326 8.27 -15.15 10.29
CA GLU A 326 8.47 -15.59 11.67
C GLU A 326 7.17 -16.10 12.31
N GLY A 327 6.02 -15.68 11.79
CA GLY A 327 4.71 -16.18 12.18
C GLY A 327 3.65 -15.08 12.25
N PRO A 328 2.67 -15.19 13.17
CA PRO A 328 1.66 -14.14 13.35
C PRO A 328 2.31 -12.80 13.72
N VAL A 329 1.86 -11.73 13.06
CA VAL A 329 2.39 -10.39 13.27
C VAL A 329 1.63 -9.66 14.39
N ASP A 330 2.37 -9.08 15.33
CA ASP A 330 1.81 -8.14 16.31
C ASP A 330 1.46 -6.81 15.63
N ARG A 331 0.17 -6.50 15.61
CA ARG A 331 -0.39 -5.28 15.01
C ARG A 331 0.10 -4.00 15.68
N VAL A 332 0.32 -4.03 17.01
CA VAL A 332 0.86 -2.88 17.75
C VAL A 332 2.28 -2.60 17.26
N ALA A 333 3.11 -3.64 17.24
CA ALA A 333 4.48 -3.53 16.80
C ALA A 333 4.59 -3.10 15.34
N LEU A 334 3.72 -3.61 14.46
CA LEU A 334 3.71 -3.21 13.05
C LEU A 334 3.24 -1.77 12.86
N MET A 335 2.19 -1.33 13.55
CA MET A 335 1.75 0.08 13.51
C MET A 335 2.84 1.03 14.04
N GLU A 336 3.59 0.60 15.06
CA GLU A 336 4.69 1.40 15.59
C GLU A 336 5.82 1.61 14.58
N ARG A 337 6.05 0.66 13.66
CA ARG A 337 6.97 0.88 12.53
C ARG A 337 6.49 2.01 11.62
N PHE A 338 5.19 2.11 11.37
CA PHE A 338 4.65 3.24 10.60
C PHE A 338 4.83 4.57 11.34
N ASN A 339 4.86 4.60 12.68
CA ASN A 339 5.16 5.80 13.47
C ASN A 339 6.66 6.18 13.49
N GLN A 340 7.55 5.32 12.98
CA GLN A 340 8.99 5.55 12.93
C GLN A 340 9.44 5.96 11.53
N LEU A 341 8.90 7.08 11.03
CA LEU A 341 9.32 7.65 9.75
C LEU A 341 10.80 8.11 9.83
N ASP A 342 11.65 7.54 8.99
CA ASP A 342 13.05 7.96 8.78
C ASP A 342 13.35 7.92 7.27
N SER A 343 14.40 8.60 6.82
CA SER A 343 14.83 8.58 5.42
C SER A 343 15.13 7.15 4.96
N PRO A 344 14.71 6.72 3.76
CA PRO A 344 15.00 5.39 3.21
C PRO A 344 16.51 5.04 3.13
N ASP A 345 17.40 6.04 3.13
CA ASP A 345 18.85 5.84 3.15
C ASP A 345 19.50 5.95 4.53
N SER A 346 18.69 6.15 5.57
CA SER A 346 19.12 6.18 6.96
C SER A 346 19.42 4.78 7.49
N GLN A 347 20.39 4.67 8.39
CA GLN A 347 20.69 3.41 9.08
C GLN A 347 19.57 2.96 10.03
N ASN A 348 18.66 3.87 10.43
CA ASN A 348 17.52 3.50 11.28
C ASN A 348 16.26 3.18 10.47
N TYR A 349 16.33 3.26 9.14
CA TYR A 349 15.19 2.94 8.29
C TYR A 349 14.82 1.47 8.44
N THR A 350 13.59 1.22 8.90
CA THR A 350 13.09 -0.13 9.11
C THR A 350 11.95 -0.39 8.12
N PRO A 351 12.19 -1.15 7.04
CA PRO A 351 11.14 -1.44 6.07
C PRO A 351 10.04 -2.30 6.69
N ILE A 352 8.88 -2.29 6.03
CA ILE A 352 7.81 -3.22 6.33
C ILE A 352 8.24 -4.60 5.82
N PRO A 353 8.18 -5.66 6.64
CA PRO A 353 8.64 -6.98 6.24
C PRO A 353 7.75 -7.56 5.12
N PRO A 354 8.16 -8.68 4.48
CA PRO A 354 7.24 -9.51 3.72
C PRO A 354 6.04 -9.91 4.60
N LEU A 355 4.83 -9.83 4.04
CA LEU A 355 3.59 -10.03 4.78
C LEU A 355 2.58 -10.82 3.94
N VAL A 356 1.79 -11.65 4.62
CA VAL A 356 0.52 -12.18 4.14
C VAL A 356 -0.57 -11.59 5.02
N ILE A 357 -1.55 -10.93 4.41
CA ILE A 357 -2.69 -10.32 5.09
C ILE A 357 -3.95 -10.88 4.47
N GLY A 358 -4.94 -11.28 5.26
CA GLY A 358 -6.17 -11.80 4.69
C GLY A 358 -7.34 -11.82 5.67
N ARG A 359 -8.41 -12.49 5.26
CA ARG A 359 -9.70 -12.46 5.98
C ARG A 359 -9.87 -13.63 6.97
N ASP A 360 -9.27 -14.77 6.67
CA ASP A 360 -9.33 -15.98 7.49
C ASP A 360 -7.94 -16.34 8.00
N GLU A 361 -7.80 -16.48 9.32
CA GLU A 361 -6.51 -16.71 9.98
C GLU A 361 -5.82 -17.99 9.51
N LYS A 362 -6.59 -19.09 9.35
CA LYS A 362 -6.03 -20.37 8.93
C LYS A 362 -5.58 -20.34 7.47
N PHE A 363 -6.36 -19.68 6.62
CA PHE A 363 -6.03 -19.48 5.22
C PHE A 363 -4.76 -18.63 5.06
N VAL A 364 -4.66 -17.53 5.82
CA VAL A 364 -3.48 -16.66 5.83
C VAL A 364 -2.25 -17.40 6.32
N ALA A 365 -2.37 -18.18 7.41
CA ALA A 365 -1.28 -18.99 7.92
C ALA A 365 -0.77 -20.01 6.88
N LEU A 366 -1.69 -20.67 6.17
CA LEU A 366 -1.36 -21.63 5.11
C LEU A 366 -0.61 -20.94 3.94
N ILE A 367 -1.08 -19.76 3.52
CA ILE A 367 -0.41 -18.97 2.47
C ILE A 367 0.99 -18.56 2.93
N ALA A 368 1.16 -18.11 4.17
CA ALA A 368 2.44 -17.72 4.73
C ALA A 368 3.43 -18.90 4.80
N GLU A 369 2.98 -20.06 5.29
CA GLU A 369 3.76 -21.30 5.32
C GLU A 369 4.33 -21.62 3.93
N ARG A 370 3.47 -21.61 2.91
CA ARG A 370 3.87 -21.94 1.54
C ARG A 370 4.68 -20.84 0.84
N THR A 371 4.50 -19.58 1.22
CA THR A 371 5.21 -18.46 0.59
C THR A 371 6.60 -18.27 1.19
N PHE A 372 6.75 -18.40 2.51
CA PHE A 372 8.00 -18.06 3.21
C PHE A 372 8.83 -19.27 3.62
N HIS A 373 8.24 -20.46 3.75
CA HIS A 373 8.94 -21.66 4.22
C HIS A 373 9.07 -22.76 3.16
N SER A 374 8.54 -22.55 1.94
CA SER A 374 8.84 -23.42 0.80
C SER A 374 10.15 -22.98 0.13
N GLU A 375 10.93 -23.94 -0.37
CA GLU A 375 12.13 -23.59 -1.14
C GLU A 375 11.74 -22.80 -2.41
N PRO A 376 12.43 -21.69 -2.72
CA PRO A 376 12.19 -20.95 -3.95
C PRO A 376 12.37 -21.86 -5.16
N MET A 377 11.41 -21.83 -6.09
CA MET A 377 11.55 -22.60 -7.32
C MET A 377 12.43 -21.86 -8.33
N ASP A 378 13.37 -22.57 -8.93
CA ASP A 378 14.10 -22.11 -10.10
C ASP A 378 13.12 -21.96 -11.27
N LEU A 379 12.65 -20.73 -11.49
CA LEU A 379 11.90 -20.36 -12.69
C LEU A 379 12.86 -20.31 -13.90
N VAL A 380 13.43 -21.45 -14.28
CA VAL A 380 13.99 -21.60 -15.62
C VAL A 380 12.79 -21.57 -16.55
N ALA A 381 12.75 -20.61 -17.48
CA ALA A 381 11.83 -20.64 -18.59
C ALA A 381 12.10 -21.93 -19.39
N VAL A 382 11.48 -23.04 -19.00
CA VAL A 382 11.48 -24.25 -19.80
C VAL A 382 10.63 -23.90 -21.00
N PRO A 383 11.21 -23.76 -22.21
CA PRO A 383 10.39 -23.67 -23.39
C PRO A 383 9.66 -24.99 -23.43
N ARG A 384 8.35 -25.00 -23.15
CA ARG A 384 7.50 -26.11 -23.56
C ARG A 384 7.54 -26.10 -25.09
N ARG A 385 8.58 -26.73 -25.67
CA ARG A 385 8.55 -27.11 -27.07
C ARG A 385 7.27 -27.94 -27.21
N PRO A 386 6.32 -27.53 -28.07
CA PRO A 386 5.22 -28.41 -28.40
C PRO A 386 5.88 -29.70 -28.91
N LYS A 387 5.64 -30.82 -28.24
CA LYS A 387 5.89 -32.12 -28.85
C LYS A 387 4.88 -32.23 -29.99
N PHE A 388 5.26 -31.74 -31.16
CA PHE A 388 4.60 -32.14 -32.39
C PHE A 388 4.91 -33.63 -32.55
N THR A 389 3.95 -34.47 -32.18
CA THR A 389 3.92 -35.85 -32.63
C THR A 389 3.69 -35.79 -34.13
N VAL A 390 4.78 -35.90 -34.91
CA VAL A 390 4.69 -36.17 -36.34
C VAL A 390 4.09 -37.58 -36.44
N PHE A 391 2.80 -37.66 -36.73
CA PHE A 391 2.20 -38.89 -37.20
C PHE A 391 2.80 -39.17 -38.58
N GLY A 392 3.71 -40.15 -38.63
CA GLY A 392 4.07 -40.80 -39.87
C GLY A 392 2.88 -41.61 -40.39
N GLY A 393 2.61 -41.49 -41.68
CA GLY A 393 1.65 -42.28 -42.45
C GLY A 393 0.97 -41.42 -43.52
N GLY A 394 1.16 -41.62 -44.82
CA GLY A 394 1.77 -42.74 -45.50
C GLY A 394 1.95 -42.45 -46.99
N THR A 395 2.42 -43.49 -47.65
CA THR A 395 2.62 -43.68 -49.09
C THR A 395 1.54 -43.10 -50.00
N ALA A 396 1.99 -42.51 -51.11
CA ALA A 396 1.52 -42.84 -52.46
C ALA A 396 2.73 -42.85 -53.39
#